data_AF-A0A6G0QKX0-F1
#
_entry.id   AF-A0A6G0QKX0-F1
#
_cell.length_a   1.000
_cell.length_b   1.000
_cell.length_c   1.000
_cell.angle_alpha   90.00
_cell.angle_beta   90.00
_cell.angle_gamma   90.00
#
_symmetry.space_group_name_H-M   'P 1'
#
loop_
_entity.id
_entity.type
_entity.pdbx_description
1 polymer ?
#
loop_
_entity_poly.entity_id
_entity_poly.type
_entity_poly.pdbx_seq_one_letter_code
_entity_poly.pdbx_strand_id
1 'polypeptide(L)'
;MLLAASDGTKCDPFLVIKTRPSTKPEIDYQNKVVRHGFGRKLWSEIAPLQEGTHIYGNGAGWWNSELSIEFLYMHFGKRENMHEPILLLWDDFSGHWRKDVVIFARLINVELMKVPPGYTYVCQPADVAWNRPLKEAIRKQWVEFLLQQVRAAGAGAPFKMTPPSRRDVSWIRAAWESLSHDTIVNGFMKAKLTQPHTNSMAIARLLSPSMPPSEPDWGSLVRRLQDSSIPSVSINPAFDIEHS
;
A
#
# COMPACT_ATOMS: atom_id res chain seq x y z
N MET A 1 -2.12 4.28 0.81
CA MET A 1 -1.22 3.12 0.81
C MET A 1 0.05 3.49 1.52
N LEU A 2 0.53 2.60 2.38
CA LEU A 2 1.81 2.73 3.06
C LEU A 2 2.75 1.69 2.48
N LEU A 3 4.02 2.06 2.31
CA LEU A 3 5.03 1.23 1.68
C LEU A 3 6.26 1.17 2.57
N ALA A 4 6.79 -0.02 2.76
CA ALA A 4 8.05 -0.24 3.43
C ALA A 4 8.83 -1.37 2.77
N ALA A 5 10.14 -1.36 2.94
CA ALA A 5 11.05 -2.38 2.44
C ALA A 5 11.40 -3.40 3.52
N SER A 6 11.92 -4.55 3.08
CA SER A 6 12.27 -5.68 3.93
C SER A 6 13.41 -5.39 4.92
N ASP A 7 14.23 -4.39 4.62
CA ASP A 7 15.30 -3.87 5.47
C ASP A 7 14.80 -2.93 6.57
N GLY A 8 13.48 -2.69 6.66
CA GLY A 8 12.85 -1.80 7.64
C GLY A 8 12.69 -0.35 7.19
N THR A 9 13.17 0.01 5.99
CA THR A 9 13.02 1.35 5.44
C THR A 9 11.55 1.64 5.13
N LYS A 10 11.04 2.76 5.65
CA LYS A 10 9.67 3.24 5.38
C LYS A 10 9.70 4.31 4.30
N CYS A 11 8.76 4.25 3.36
CA CYS A 11 8.55 5.31 2.37
C CYS A 11 7.46 6.28 2.85
N ASP A 12 7.41 7.45 2.21
CA ASP A 12 6.37 8.44 2.47
C ASP A 12 4.97 7.87 2.17
N PRO A 13 3.95 8.15 3.01
CA PRO A 13 2.59 7.68 2.77
C PRO A 13 2.02 8.20 1.44
N PHE A 14 1.28 7.37 0.70
CA PHE A 14 0.53 7.78 -0.49
C PHE A 14 -0.97 7.76 -0.22
N LEU A 15 -1.60 8.93 -0.14
CA LEU A 15 -2.98 9.12 0.28
C LEU A 15 -3.86 9.58 -0.88
N VAL A 16 -5.08 9.04 -0.94
CA VAL A 16 -6.09 9.45 -1.90
C VAL A 16 -7.29 9.99 -1.13
N ILE A 17 -7.67 11.24 -1.39
CA ILE A 17 -8.75 11.92 -0.68
C ILE A 17 -9.84 12.33 -1.64
N LYS A 18 -11.10 12.00 -1.31
CA LYS A 18 -12.25 12.41 -2.11
C LYS A 18 -12.29 13.93 -2.28
N THR A 19 -12.40 14.40 -3.52
CA THR A 19 -12.56 15.83 -3.86
C THR A 19 -13.55 15.96 -5.01
N ARG A 20 -14.24 17.09 -5.11
CA ARG A 20 -15.15 17.33 -6.23
C ARG A 20 -14.34 17.79 -7.45
N PRO A 21 -14.43 17.09 -8.59
CA PRO A 21 -13.84 17.54 -9.85
C PRO A 21 -14.36 18.92 -10.27
N SER A 22 -13.61 19.63 -11.11
CA SER A 22 -14.14 20.85 -11.70
C SER A 22 -15.24 20.51 -12.71
N THR A 23 -16.30 21.33 -12.77
CA THR A 23 -17.31 21.21 -13.82
C THR A 23 -16.81 21.66 -15.19
N LYS A 24 -15.66 22.36 -15.24
CA LYS A 24 -15.01 22.80 -16.48
C LYS A 24 -13.91 21.79 -16.85
N PRO A 25 -14.04 21.03 -17.95
CA PRO A 25 -13.11 19.93 -18.28
C PRO A 25 -11.63 20.35 -18.34
N GLU A 26 -11.34 21.51 -18.93
CA GLU A 26 -9.97 22.04 -19.02
C GLU A 26 -9.38 22.33 -17.63
N ILE A 27 -10.17 22.91 -16.73
CA ILE A 27 -9.73 23.16 -15.35
C ILE A 27 -9.57 21.85 -14.58
N ASP A 28 -10.45 20.88 -14.82
CA ASP A 28 -10.35 19.55 -14.21
C ASP A 28 -9.07 18.84 -14.64
N TYR A 29 -8.76 18.85 -15.93
CA TYR A 29 -7.52 18.32 -16.48
C TYR A 29 -6.30 19.01 -15.86
N GLN A 30 -6.27 20.35 -15.85
CA GLN A 30 -5.20 21.10 -15.21
C GLN A 30 -5.06 20.75 -13.72
N ASN A 31 -6.17 20.63 -12.98
CA ASN A 31 -6.12 20.26 -11.56
C ASN A 31 -5.52 18.87 -11.38
N LYS A 32 -5.88 17.89 -12.22
CA LYS A 32 -5.29 16.54 -12.16
C LYS A 32 -3.77 16.58 -12.37
N VAL A 33 -3.31 17.30 -13.39
CA VAL A 33 -1.89 17.35 -13.76
C VAL A 33 -1.05 18.13 -12.76
N VAL A 34 -1.46 19.34 -12.39
CA VAL A 34 -0.59 20.28 -11.63
C VAL A 34 -0.95 20.42 -10.16
N ARG A 35 -2.08 19.86 -9.73
CA ARG A 35 -2.59 19.98 -8.35
C ARG A 35 -3.10 18.65 -7.81
N HIS A 36 -2.67 17.53 -8.41
CA HIS A 36 -3.00 16.18 -7.98
C HIS A 36 -4.52 15.95 -7.81
N GLY A 37 -5.32 16.60 -8.65
CA GLY A 37 -6.79 16.53 -8.65
C GLY A 37 -7.51 17.52 -7.72
N PHE A 38 -6.78 18.40 -7.03
CA PHE A 38 -7.35 19.44 -6.17
C PHE A 38 -7.59 20.75 -6.93
N GLY A 39 -8.72 21.41 -6.64
CA GLY A 39 -8.95 22.79 -7.08
C GLY A 39 -8.03 23.79 -6.37
N ARG A 40 -7.82 24.97 -6.96
CA ARG A 40 -6.87 26.00 -6.47
C ARG A 40 -6.93 26.28 -4.97
N LYS A 41 -8.14 26.51 -4.42
CA LYS A 41 -8.33 26.83 -2.99
C LYS A 41 -7.93 25.66 -2.08
N LEU A 42 -8.34 24.44 -2.44
CA LEU A 42 -8.00 23.26 -1.65
C LEU A 42 -6.51 22.91 -1.79
N TRP A 43 -5.93 23.14 -2.98
CA TRP A 43 -4.52 22.96 -3.21
C TRP A 43 -3.65 23.82 -2.28
N SER A 44 -4.01 25.07 -1.99
CA SER A 44 -3.23 25.88 -1.03
C SER A 44 -3.21 25.32 0.39
N GLU A 45 -4.18 24.48 0.76
CA GLU A 45 -4.20 23.80 2.05
C GLU A 45 -3.45 22.46 2.01
N ILE A 46 -3.47 21.76 0.87
CA ILE A 46 -2.86 20.44 0.71
C ILE A 46 -1.38 20.50 0.32
N ALA A 47 -0.97 21.49 -0.49
CA ALA A 47 0.40 21.58 -0.99
C ALA A 47 1.46 21.59 0.14
N PRO A 48 1.27 22.30 1.27
CA PRO A 48 2.21 22.23 2.38
C PRO A 48 2.26 20.85 3.06
N LEU A 49 1.19 20.07 2.96
CA LEU A 49 1.10 18.71 3.53
C LEU A 49 1.71 17.64 2.60
N GLN A 50 2.19 18.02 1.41
CA GLN A 50 2.88 17.11 0.49
C GLN A 50 4.31 16.78 0.95
N GLU A 51 4.84 17.54 1.91
CA GLU A 51 6.15 17.24 2.49
C GLU A 51 6.04 15.99 3.37
N GLY A 52 6.80 14.94 3.03
CA GLY A 52 6.78 13.66 3.74
C GLY A 52 5.50 12.85 3.58
N THR A 53 4.64 13.18 2.61
CA THR A 53 3.41 12.45 2.27
C THR A 53 2.96 12.82 0.86
N HIS A 54 2.56 11.86 0.04
CA HIS A 54 1.99 12.12 -1.27
C HIS A 54 0.46 12.10 -1.21
N ILE A 55 -0.20 13.23 -1.48
CA ILE A 55 -1.64 13.39 -1.37
C ILE A 55 -2.23 13.67 -2.76
N TYR A 56 -3.13 12.79 -3.20
CA TYR A 56 -3.88 12.92 -4.44
C TYR A 56 -5.38 12.98 -4.14
N GLY A 57 -6.13 13.56 -5.06
CA GLY A 57 -7.58 13.67 -4.95
C GLY A 57 -8.28 13.25 -6.23
N ASN A 58 -9.40 12.55 -6.08
CA ASN A 58 -10.32 12.30 -7.17
C ASN A 58 -11.78 12.23 -6.68
N GLY A 59 -12.72 12.15 -7.63
CA GLY A 59 -14.16 12.11 -7.34
C GLY A 59 -14.60 10.92 -6.49
N ALA A 60 -13.92 9.79 -6.59
CA ALA A 60 -14.23 8.58 -5.83
C ALA A 60 -13.63 8.62 -4.42
N GLY A 61 -12.47 9.27 -4.25
CA GLY A 61 -11.61 9.10 -3.08
C GLY A 61 -10.98 7.70 -3.03
N TRP A 62 -10.73 7.08 -4.18
CA TRP A 62 -10.27 5.69 -4.28
C TRP A 62 -9.16 5.54 -5.31
N TRP A 63 -8.43 4.42 -5.23
CA TRP A 63 -7.37 4.07 -6.17
C TRP A 63 -7.90 3.79 -7.58
N ASN A 64 -7.11 4.12 -8.58
CA ASN A 64 -7.34 3.79 -9.99
C ASN A 64 -5.98 3.49 -10.67
N SER A 65 -6.00 3.05 -11.94
CA SER A 65 -4.78 2.69 -12.67
C SER A 65 -3.78 3.83 -12.82
N GLU A 66 -4.27 5.06 -13.00
CA GLU A 66 -3.42 6.26 -13.13
C GLU A 66 -2.65 6.51 -11.84
N LEU A 67 -3.32 6.43 -10.69
CA LEU A 67 -2.69 6.56 -9.37
C LEU A 67 -1.77 5.38 -9.05
N SER A 68 -2.05 4.17 -9.55
CA SER A 68 -1.13 3.03 -9.45
C SER A 68 0.18 3.30 -10.18
N ILE A 69 0.13 3.85 -11.41
CA ILE A 69 1.31 4.24 -12.19
C ILE A 69 2.07 5.35 -11.47
N GLU A 70 1.36 6.38 -11.00
CA GLU A 70 1.96 7.49 -10.27
C GLU A 70 2.67 7.02 -9.00
N PHE A 71 2.04 6.12 -8.23
CA PHE A 71 2.66 5.50 -7.06
C PHE A 71 3.95 4.77 -7.42
N LEU A 72 3.96 3.98 -8.50
CA LEU A 72 5.16 3.28 -8.97
C LEU A 72 6.26 4.26 -9.37
N TYR A 73 5.91 5.29 -10.12
CA TYR A 73 6.87 6.30 -10.57
C TYR A 73 7.50 7.04 -9.39
N MET A 74 6.68 7.48 -8.43
CA MET A 74 7.14 8.26 -7.28
C MET A 74 8.10 7.47 -6.39
N HIS A 75 7.84 6.19 -6.15
CA HIS A 75 8.65 5.37 -5.25
C HIS A 75 9.83 4.67 -5.93
N PHE A 76 9.70 4.32 -7.22
CA PHE A 76 10.67 3.45 -7.90
C PHE A 76 11.19 4.00 -9.23
N GLY A 77 10.57 5.03 -9.79
CA GLY A 77 10.92 5.58 -11.11
C GLY A 77 12.14 6.49 -11.11
N LYS A 78 12.67 6.86 -9.94
CA LYS A 78 13.84 7.74 -9.77
C LYS A 78 15.00 7.08 -9.04
N ARG A 79 15.04 5.74 -9.00
CA ARG A 79 16.13 4.99 -8.35
C ARG A 79 17.43 5.18 -9.13
N GLU A 80 18.54 5.32 -8.42
CA GLU A 80 19.87 5.33 -9.05
C GLU A 80 20.21 3.95 -9.64
N ASN A 81 19.85 2.90 -8.91
CA ASN A 81 20.04 1.52 -9.35
C ASN A 81 18.76 0.96 -10.00
N MET A 82 18.60 1.24 -11.30
CA MET A 82 17.50 0.70 -12.11
C MET A 82 17.76 -0.72 -12.63
N HIS A 83 18.99 -1.23 -12.55
CA HIS A 83 19.33 -2.56 -13.07
C HIS A 83 18.99 -3.68 -12.08
N GLU A 84 18.97 -3.38 -10.78
CA GLU A 84 18.47 -4.31 -9.77
C GLU A 84 16.93 -4.32 -9.72
N PRO A 85 16.29 -5.50 -9.88
CA PRO A 85 14.86 -5.61 -9.84
C PRO A 85 14.33 -5.41 -8.42
N ILE A 86 13.21 -4.70 -8.29
CA ILE A 86 12.44 -4.64 -7.04
C ILE A 86 11.26 -5.58 -7.14
N LEU A 87 11.08 -6.42 -6.11
CA LEU A 87 9.85 -7.16 -5.93
C LEU A 87 8.86 -6.33 -5.11
N LEU A 88 7.73 -5.97 -5.72
CA LEU A 88 6.64 -5.25 -5.05
C LEU A 88 5.45 -6.18 -4.81
N LEU A 89 5.03 -6.30 -3.56
CA LEU A 89 3.86 -7.07 -3.15
C LEU A 89 2.62 -6.18 -3.10
N TRP A 90 1.62 -6.52 -3.89
CA TRP A 90 0.32 -5.84 -3.91
C TRP A 90 -0.82 -6.81 -3.70
N ASP A 91 -1.91 -6.33 -3.12
CA ASP A 91 -3.14 -7.09 -2.98
C ASP A 91 -3.83 -7.32 -4.35
N ASP A 92 -4.90 -8.11 -4.35
CA ASP A 92 -5.64 -8.46 -5.56
C ASP A 92 -6.57 -7.35 -6.09
N PHE A 93 -6.39 -6.09 -5.66
CA PHE A 93 -7.19 -5.00 -6.19
C PHE A 93 -6.97 -4.86 -7.71
N SER A 94 -8.06 -4.92 -8.49
CA SER A 94 -7.99 -4.97 -9.96
C SER A 94 -7.25 -3.79 -10.60
N GLY A 95 -7.28 -2.62 -9.96
CA GLY A 95 -6.54 -1.43 -10.41
C GLY A 95 -5.02 -1.58 -10.38
N HIS A 96 -4.45 -2.50 -9.58
CA HIS A 96 -3.02 -2.82 -9.57
C HIS A 96 -2.61 -3.71 -10.76
N TRP A 97 -3.55 -4.45 -11.34
CA TRP A 97 -3.29 -5.52 -12.30
C TRP A 97 -3.73 -5.18 -13.72
N ARG A 98 -4.06 -3.91 -13.99
CA ARG A 98 -4.30 -3.48 -15.37
C ARG A 98 -3.04 -3.57 -16.21
N LYS A 99 -3.21 -3.82 -17.50
CA LYS A 99 -2.10 -4.00 -18.46
C LYS A 99 -1.12 -2.83 -18.46
N ASP A 100 -1.62 -1.61 -18.44
CA ASP A 100 -0.81 -0.38 -18.39
C ASP A 100 0.05 -0.29 -17.12
N VAL A 101 -0.52 -0.64 -15.97
CA VAL A 101 0.21 -0.67 -14.69
C VAL A 101 1.31 -1.73 -14.69
N VAL A 102 1.00 -2.95 -15.15
CA VAL A 102 1.97 -4.06 -15.22
C VAL A 102 3.09 -3.75 -16.23
N ILE A 103 2.76 -3.18 -17.38
CA ILE A 103 3.75 -2.74 -18.37
C ILE A 103 4.66 -1.67 -17.75
N PHE A 104 4.07 -0.66 -17.10
CA PHE A 104 4.85 0.41 -16.48
C PHE A 104 5.80 -0.11 -15.39
N ALA A 105 5.33 -1.00 -14.51
CA ALA A 105 6.17 -1.62 -13.49
C ALA A 105 7.39 -2.32 -14.09
N ARG A 106 7.20 -3.11 -15.16
CA ARG A 106 8.30 -3.78 -15.88
C ARG A 106 9.26 -2.80 -16.52
N LEU A 107 8.77 -1.70 -17.10
CA LEU A 107 9.62 -0.67 -17.70
C LEU A 107 10.57 -0.03 -16.68
N ILE A 108 10.16 0.05 -15.41
CA ILE A 108 10.97 0.58 -14.31
C ILE A 108 11.66 -0.51 -13.48
N ASN A 109 11.77 -1.73 -14.01
CA ASN A 109 12.38 -2.90 -13.35
C ASN A 109 11.81 -3.18 -11.95
N VAL A 110 10.47 -3.12 -11.85
CA VAL A 110 9.68 -3.53 -10.69
C VAL A 110 8.85 -4.75 -11.09
N GLU A 111 9.11 -5.88 -10.44
CA GLU A 111 8.31 -7.09 -10.58
C GLU A 111 7.16 -7.06 -9.58
N LEU A 112 5.92 -7.16 -10.09
CA LEU A 112 4.72 -7.15 -9.26
C LEU A 112 4.35 -8.58 -8.86
N MET A 113 4.23 -8.82 -7.56
CA MET A 113 3.75 -10.08 -7.03
C MET A 113 2.42 -9.89 -6.33
N LYS A 114 1.42 -10.66 -6.76
CA LYS A 114 0.08 -10.63 -6.20
C LYS A 114 0.05 -11.41 -4.90
N VAL A 115 -0.46 -10.77 -3.84
CA VAL A 115 -0.83 -11.45 -2.60
C VAL A 115 -2.09 -12.28 -2.88
N PRO A 116 -2.10 -13.59 -2.55
CA PRO A 116 -3.26 -14.43 -2.79
C PRO A 116 -4.54 -13.88 -2.12
N PRO A 117 -5.68 -13.84 -2.83
CA PRO A 117 -6.94 -13.34 -2.28
C PRO A 117 -7.33 -14.10 -1.02
N GLY A 118 -7.73 -13.38 0.04
CA GLY A 118 -8.10 -13.98 1.32
C GLY A 118 -6.93 -14.38 2.23
N TYR A 119 -5.67 -14.21 1.78
CA TYR A 119 -4.48 -14.55 2.57
C TYR A 119 -3.63 -13.33 2.99
N THR A 120 -4.14 -12.11 2.86
CA THR A 120 -3.36 -10.89 3.19
C THR A 120 -2.87 -10.89 4.64
N TYR A 121 -3.68 -11.40 5.57
CA TYR A 121 -3.35 -11.53 6.99
C TYR A 121 -2.12 -12.41 7.30
N VAL A 122 -1.67 -13.25 6.36
CA VAL A 122 -0.46 -14.08 6.49
C VAL A 122 0.62 -13.66 5.51
N CYS A 123 0.24 -13.37 4.27
CA CYS A 123 1.18 -13.18 3.17
C CYS A 123 1.56 -11.71 2.93
N GLN A 124 0.81 -10.75 3.48
CA GLN A 124 1.08 -9.33 3.30
C GLN A 124 1.70 -8.73 4.58
N PRO A 125 2.98 -8.28 4.55
CA PRO A 125 3.64 -7.67 5.69
C PRO A 125 2.85 -6.53 6.34
N ALA A 126 2.14 -5.74 5.52
CA ALA A 126 1.30 -4.65 6.00
C ALA A 126 0.20 -5.10 6.95
N ASP A 127 -0.55 -6.14 6.58
CA ASP A 127 -1.62 -6.68 7.41
C ASP A 127 -1.07 -7.47 8.61
N VAL A 128 0.07 -8.13 8.43
CA VAL A 128 0.73 -8.92 9.47
C VAL A 128 1.31 -8.05 10.59
N ALA A 129 1.87 -6.87 10.27
CA ALA A 129 2.66 -6.12 11.24
C ALA A 129 2.20 -4.69 11.50
N TRP A 130 2.06 -3.84 10.48
CA TRP A 130 1.97 -2.40 10.72
C TRP A 130 0.57 -1.78 10.60
N ASN A 131 -0.37 -2.40 9.87
CA ASN A 131 -1.72 -1.84 9.72
C ASN A 131 -2.47 -1.74 11.05
N ARG A 132 -2.31 -2.72 11.95
CA ARG A 132 -2.90 -2.68 13.30
C ARG A 132 -2.31 -1.55 14.17
N PRO A 133 -0.99 -1.51 14.47
CA PRO A 133 -0.44 -0.46 15.32
C PRO A 133 -0.60 0.94 14.72
N LEU A 134 -0.57 1.08 13.40
CA LEU A 134 -0.91 2.34 12.73
C LEU A 134 -2.34 2.79 13.07
N LYS A 135 -3.34 1.91 12.89
CA LYS A 135 -4.75 2.21 13.19
C LYS A 135 -4.94 2.54 14.67
N GLU A 136 -4.25 1.84 15.57
CA GLU A 136 -4.25 2.12 17.00
C GLU A 136 -3.68 3.52 17.32
N ALA A 137 -2.57 3.91 16.69
CA ALA A 137 -1.97 5.23 16.86
C ALA A 137 -2.88 6.36 16.36
N ILE A 138 -3.48 6.20 15.16
CA ILE A 138 -4.46 7.16 14.62
C ILE A 138 -5.68 7.25 15.53
N ARG A 139 -6.15 6.12 16.07
CA ARG A 139 -7.30 6.10 17.01
C ARG A 139 -7.00 6.86 18.29
N LYS A 140 -5.78 6.79 18.81
CA LYS A 140 -5.36 7.59 19.97
C LYS A 140 -5.44 9.08 19.69
N GLN A 141 -4.95 9.53 18.52
CA GLN A 141 -5.06 10.93 18.10
C GLN A 141 -6.52 11.38 17.99
N TRP A 142 -7.38 10.55 17.39
CA TRP A 142 -8.81 10.81 17.30
C TRP A 142 -9.48 10.94 18.67
N VAL A 143 -9.18 10.06 19.62
CA VAL A 143 -9.74 10.13 20.99
C VAL A 143 -9.29 11.40 21.70
N GLU A 144 -8.00 11.76 21.61
CA GLU A 144 -7.51 12.99 22.25
C GLU A 144 -8.15 14.23 21.63
N PHE A 145 -8.32 14.27 20.30
CA PHE A 145 -9.05 15.33 19.61
C PHE A 145 -10.49 15.47 20.12
N LEU A 146 -11.20 14.36 20.33
CA LEU A 146 -12.55 14.40 20.90
C LEU A 146 -12.55 14.87 22.35
N LEU A 147 -11.62 14.38 23.18
CA LEU A 147 -11.50 14.78 24.58
C LEU A 147 -11.22 16.28 24.71
N GLN A 148 -10.38 16.84 23.86
CA GLN A 148 -10.12 18.28 23.82
C GLN A 148 -11.38 19.08 23.51
N GLN A 149 -12.19 18.65 22.53
CA GLN A 149 -13.46 19.32 22.23
C GLN A 149 -14.44 19.23 23.40
N VAL A 150 -14.54 18.07 24.07
CA VAL A 150 -15.42 17.89 25.24
C VAL A 150 -14.97 18.80 26.39
N ARG A 151 -13.67 18.86 26.69
CA ARG A 151 -13.10 19.76 27.71
C ARG A 151 -13.39 21.23 27.39
N ALA A 152 -13.27 21.63 26.12
CA ALA A 152 -13.51 23.01 25.68
C ALA A 152 -14.98 23.43 25.74
N ALA A 153 -15.93 22.50 25.54
CA ALA A 153 -17.36 22.80 25.59
C ALA A 153 -17.85 23.16 27.00
N GLY A 154 -17.19 22.67 28.05
CA GLY A 154 -17.56 22.91 29.45
C GLY A 154 -18.80 22.14 29.90
N ALA A 155 -19.03 22.09 31.23
CA ALA A 155 -20.17 21.39 31.80
C ALA A 155 -21.48 22.15 31.54
N GLY A 156 -22.52 21.43 31.09
CA GLY A 156 -23.88 21.98 30.92
C GLY A 156 -24.21 22.52 29.52
N ALA A 157 -23.26 22.54 28.59
CA ALA A 157 -23.50 22.88 27.20
C ALA A 157 -23.78 21.63 26.34
N PRO A 158 -24.73 21.68 25.37
CA PRO A 158 -24.88 20.62 24.38
C PRO A 158 -23.58 20.43 23.58
N PHE A 159 -22.97 19.25 23.68
CA PHE A 159 -21.76 18.95 22.93
C PHE A 159 -22.08 18.74 21.45
N LYS A 160 -21.47 19.55 20.57
CA LYS A 160 -21.50 19.37 19.12
C LYS A 160 -20.12 19.00 18.62
N MET A 161 -19.94 17.73 18.27
CA MET A 161 -18.68 17.23 17.71
C MET A 161 -18.37 17.90 16.37
N THR A 162 -17.16 18.40 16.22
CA THR A 162 -16.59 18.80 14.93
C THR A 162 -15.72 17.65 14.39
N PRO A 163 -15.84 17.28 13.11
CA PRO A 163 -15.00 16.26 12.51
C PRO A 163 -13.57 16.79 12.31
N PRO A 164 -12.57 15.91 12.13
CA PRO A 164 -11.24 16.32 11.73
C PRO A 164 -11.30 17.03 10.37
N SER A 165 -10.43 18.01 10.23
CA SER A 165 -10.14 18.68 8.98
C SER A 165 -9.15 17.87 8.14
N ARG A 166 -8.93 18.30 6.90
CA ARG A 166 -7.89 17.73 6.04
C ARG A 166 -6.46 18.02 6.53
N ARG A 167 -6.29 18.96 7.46
CA ARG A 167 -4.99 19.24 8.09
C ARG A 167 -4.58 18.14 9.08
N ASP A 168 -5.56 17.37 9.56
CA ASP A 168 -5.35 16.23 10.46
C ASP A 168 -4.82 14.98 9.72
N VAL A 169 -4.59 15.08 8.40
CA VAL A 169 -3.82 14.09 7.63
C VAL A 169 -2.43 13.85 8.23
N SER A 170 -1.87 14.86 8.89
CA SER A 170 -0.61 14.73 9.65
C SER A 170 -0.64 13.60 10.69
N TRP A 171 -1.80 13.20 11.23
CA TRP A 171 -1.90 12.07 12.15
C TRP A 171 -1.52 10.74 11.49
N ILE A 172 -1.82 10.57 10.20
CA ILE A 172 -1.45 9.36 9.45
C ILE A 172 0.07 9.31 9.30
N ARG A 173 0.69 10.43 8.92
CA ARG A 173 2.14 10.55 8.81
C ARG A 173 2.83 10.30 10.14
N ALA A 174 2.39 10.97 11.21
CA ALA A 174 2.95 10.80 12.54
C ALA A 174 2.79 9.36 13.06
N ALA A 175 1.63 8.73 12.84
CA ALA A 175 1.42 7.33 13.18
C ALA A 175 2.37 6.41 12.41
N TRP A 176 2.57 6.66 11.11
CA TRP A 176 3.49 5.90 10.28
C TRP A 176 4.95 6.06 10.74
N GLU A 177 5.38 7.30 11.02
CA GLU A 177 6.71 7.62 11.54
C GLU A 177 6.96 6.97 12.90
N SER A 178 5.94 6.86 13.75
CA SER A 178 6.04 6.25 15.08
C SER A 178 6.30 4.74 15.10
N LEU A 179 6.06 4.04 13.98
CA LEU A 179 6.30 2.60 13.91
C LEU A 179 7.80 2.31 13.89
N SER A 180 8.25 1.36 14.72
CA SER A 180 9.67 1.01 14.78
C SER A 180 10.14 0.30 13.51
N HIS A 181 11.44 0.42 13.23
CA HIS A 181 12.15 -0.37 12.22
C HIS A 181 11.88 -1.87 12.42
N ASP A 182 12.00 -2.36 13.66
CA ASP A 182 11.70 -3.76 14.01
C ASP A 182 10.26 -4.18 13.66
N THR A 183 9.28 -3.27 13.79
CA THR A 183 7.88 -3.59 13.42
C THR A 183 7.81 -3.95 11.94
N ILE A 184 8.51 -3.20 11.10
CA ILE A 184 8.54 -3.44 9.65
C ILE A 184 9.27 -4.75 9.34
N VAL A 185 10.51 -4.90 9.80
CA VAL A 185 11.33 -6.10 9.54
C VAL A 185 10.64 -7.37 10.01
N ASN A 186 10.09 -7.38 11.23
CA ASN A 186 9.36 -8.53 11.75
C ASN A 186 8.10 -8.85 10.94
N GLY A 187 7.48 -7.86 10.28
CA GLY A 187 6.37 -8.09 9.36
C GLY A 187 6.77 -8.92 8.16
N PHE A 188 7.89 -8.60 7.52
CA PHE A 188 8.43 -9.38 6.41
C PHE A 188 8.84 -10.80 6.85
N MET A 189 9.45 -10.94 8.03
CA MET A 189 9.82 -12.25 8.58
C MET A 189 8.60 -13.12 8.89
N LYS A 190 7.55 -12.54 9.50
CA LYS A 190 6.31 -13.24 9.80
C LYS A 190 5.56 -13.66 8.53
N ALA A 191 5.61 -12.83 7.49
CA ALA A 191 5.09 -13.14 6.16
C ALA A 191 5.97 -14.14 5.37
N LYS A 192 7.08 -14.63 5.95
CA LYS A 192 8.01 -15.60 5.34
C LYS A 192 8.70 -15.11 4.07
N LEU A 193 8.83 -13.79 3.94
CA LEU A 193 9.50 -13.15 2.79
C LEU A 193 10.99 -12.89 3.05
N THR A 194 11.39 -12.87 4.32
CA THR A 194 12.78 -12.78 4.74
C THR A 194 13.09 -13.85 5.79
N GLN A 195 14.34 -14.29 5.82
CA GLN A 195 14.83 -15.20 6.86
C GLN A 195 15.34 -14.39 8.05
N PRO A 196 15.27 -14.92 9.29
CA PRO A 196 16.04 -14.37 10.39
C PRO A 196 17.52 -14.35 9.97
N HIS A 197 18.22 -13.25 10.24
CA HIS A 197 19.68 -13.26 10.16
C HIS A 197 20.21 -14.29 11.16
N THR A 198 20.36 -15.54 10.73
CA THR A 198 21.16 -16.51 11.47
C THR A 198 22.60 -16.08 11.30
N ASN A 199 23.17 -15.50 12.36
CA ASN A 199 24.59 -15.17 12.49
C ASN A 199 25.46 -16.17 11.73
N SER A 200 26.08 -15.71 10.63
CA SER A 200 27.36 -16.15 10.03
C SER A 200 27.74 -17.66 9.99
N MET A 201 26.79 -18.60 10.14
CA MET A 201 27.07 -20.04 10.07
C MET A 201 26.41 -20.72 8.87
N ALA A 202 25.49 -20.04 8.17
CA ALA A 202 24.85 -20.59 6.97
C ALA A 202 25.72 -20.42 5.71
N ILE A 203 26.50 -19.33 5.60
CA ILE A 203 27.38 -19.10 4.44
C ILE A 203 28.52 -20.12 4.40
N ALA A 204 29.09 -20.49 5.55
CA ALA A 204 30.10 -21.55 5.63
C ALA A 204 29.58 -22.92 5.16
N ARG A 205 28.28 -23.18 5.31
CA ARG A 205 27.62 -24.42 4.87
C ARG A 205 27.33 -24.43 3.37
N LEU A 206 27.10 -23.27 2.75
CA LEU A 206 26.92 -23.11 1.30
C LEU A 206 28.24 -23.17 0.51
N LEU A 207 29.38 -22.93 1.16
CA LEU A 207 30.71 -23.01 0.55
C LEU A 207 31.35 -24.41 0.66
N SER A 208 30.64 -25.37 1.26
CA SER A 208 31.05 -26.77 1.29
C SER A 208 30.49 -27.47 0.04
N PRO A 209 31.28 -28.25 -0.73
CA PRO A 209 30.77 -28.95 -1.90
C PRO A 209 29.91 -30.15 -1.44
N SER A 210 28.65 -29.90 -1.12
CA SER A 210 27.63 -30.94 -1.00
C SER A 210 26.68 -30.86 -2.18
N MET A 211 26.43 -32.03 -2.78
CA MET A 211 25.63 -32.31 -3.97
C MET A 211 24.47 -31.32 -4.26
N PRO A 212 24.21 -30.99 -5.54
CA PRO A 212 23.12 -30.11 -5.91
C PRO A 212 21.78 -30.67 -5.40
N PRO A 213 20.87 -29.83 -4.88
CA PRO A 213 19.55 -30.28 -4.49
C PRO A 213 18.82 -30.79 -5.73
N SER A 214 18.28 -32.00 -5.66
CA SER A 214 17.38 -32.53 -6.69
C SER A 214 16.23 -31.56 -6.91
N GLU A 215 15.92 -31.24 -8.17
CA GLU A 215 14.78 -30.40 -8.53
C GLU A 215 13.52 -30.83 -7.78
N PRO A 216 12.67 -29.88 -7.34
CA PRO A 216 11.36 -30.22 -6.80
C PRO A 216 10.58 -31.02 -7.84
N ASP A 217 10.01 -32.16 -7.44
CA ASP A 217 9.16 -32.98 -8.31
C ASP A 217 7.82 -32.26 -8.55
N TRP A 218 7.83 -31.31 -9.49
CA TRP A 218 6.66 -30.59 -9.98
C TRP A 218 5.63 -31.55 -10.57
N GLY A 219 6.06 -32.71 -11.09
CA GLY A 219 5.19 -33.77 -11.60
C GLY A 219 4.27 -34.32 -10.53
N SER A 220 4.80 -34.62 -9.33
CA SER A 220 3.97 -35.09 -8.21
C SER A 220 2.99 -34.03 -7.69
N LEU A 221 3.33 -32.74 -7.76
CA LEU A 221 2.42 -31.67 -7.33
C LEU A 221 1.25 -31.51 -8.30
N VAL A 222 1.53 -31.50 -9.62
CA VAL A 222 0.50 -31.40 -10.66
C VAL A 222 -0.44 -32.60 -10.62
N ARG A 223 0.09 -33.81 -10.40
CA ARG A 223 -0.73 -35.03 -10.30
C ARG A 223 -1.69 -34.98 -9.10
N ARG A 224 -1.23 -34.48 -7.95
CA ARG A 224 -2.10 -34.29 -6.76
C ARG A 224 -3.20 -33.26 -6.98
N LEU A 225 -2.93 -32.22 -7.76
CA LEU A 225 -3.93 -31.21 -8.14
C LEU A 225 -4.95 -31.75 -9.17
N GLN A 226 -4.56 -32.73 -9.98
CA GLN A 226 -5.45 -33.41 -10.93
C GLN A 226 -6.30 -34.51 -10.26
N ASP A 227 -5.72 -35.24 -9.29
CA ASP A 227 -6.44 -36.28 -8.52
C ASP A 227 -7.41 -35.68 -7.48
N SER A 228 -7.13 -34.45 -7.04
CA SER A 228 -8.08 -33.66 -6.25
C SER A 228 -9.02 -32.98 -7.23
N SER A 229 -10.17 -33.59 -7.55
CA SER A 229 -11.22 -33.00 -8.38
C SER A 229 -11.75 -31.68 -7.81
N ILE A 230 -10.96 -30.62 -7.84
CA ILE A 230 -11.40 -29.24 -7.62
C ILE A 230 -11.98 -28.80 -8.96
N PRO A 231 -13.29 -28.51 -9.04
CA PRO A 231 -13.86 -28.03 -10.28
C PRO A 231 -13.11 -26.77 -10.70
N SER A 232 -12.52 -26.79 -11.89
CA SER A 232 -12.05 -25.58 -12.55
C SER A 232 -13.30 -24.75 -12.88
N VAL A 233 -13.75 -23.93 -11.94
CA VAL A 233 -14.73 -22.89 -12.24
C VAL A 233 -14.01 -21.91 -13.15
N SER A 234 -14.19 -22.08 -14.45
CA SER A 234 -13.83 -21.06 -15.43
C SER A 234 -14.63 -19.81 -15.07
N ILE A 235 -13.98 -18.83 -14.45
CA ILE A 235 -14.56 -17.51 -14.24
C ILE A 235 -14.84 -16.96 -15.63
N ASN A 236 -16.13 -16.87 -15.99
CA ASN A 236 -16.56 -16.25 -17.23
C ASN A 236 -16.63 -14.74 -16.99
N PRO A 237 -15.71 -13.94 -17.58
CA PRO A 237 -15.65 -12.50 -17.35
C PRO A 237 -16.84 -11.72 -17.93
N ALA A 238 -17.78 -12.38 -18.63
CA ALA A 238 -18.97 -11.74 -19.17
C ALA A 238 -20.11 -11.53 -18.15
N PHE A 239 -20.03 -12.09 -16.94
CA PHE A 239 -21.09 -11.99 -15.94
C PHE A 239 -20.89 -10.89 -14.88
N ASP A 240 -19.76 -10.19 -14.88
CA ASP A 240 -19.51 -9.06 -13.94
C ASP A 240 -19.91 -7.69 -14.50
N ILE A 241 -20.50 -7.65 -15.71
CA ILE A 241 -21.09 -6.45 -16.28
C ILE A 241 -22.60 -6.61 -16.22
N GLU A 242 -23.20 -6.47 -15.03
CA GLU A 242 -24.56 -5.93 -14.92
C GLU A 242 -24.94 -5.64 -13.46
N HIS A 243 -25.33 -4.37 -13.24
CA HIS A 243 -25.99 -3.78 -12.06
C HIS A 243 -25.11 -3.06 -11.01
N SER A 244 -24.68 -1.86 -11.44
CA SER A 244 -24.72 -0.53 -10.78
C SER A 244 -24.26 -0.39 -9.32
#